data_AF-A0A1W1D0J9-F1
#
_entry.id   AF-A0A1W1D0J9-F1
#
_cell.length_a   1.000
_cell.length_b   1.000
_cell.length_c   1.000
_cell.angle_alpha   90.00
_cell.angle_beta   90.00
_cell.angle_gamma   90.00
#
_symmetry.space_group_name_H-M   'P 1'
#
loop_
_entity.id
_entity.type
_entity.pdbx_description
1 polymer ?
#
loop_
_entity_poly.entity_id
_entity_poly.type
_entity_poly.pdbx_seq_one_letter_code
_entity_poly.pdbx_strand_id
1 'polypeptide(L)'
;MLIALPMLGLGLLSIYTGVRFHIYATTIFVISYFFLLYSIIEYLKIKKSFAIFLILLFTVPSLYENSKIIQYWNTQGAKPVFYPEQVKALRNLEKQVKSNDYAVTWWDFGGTLRYYTGLTTMINNATHHADNYTVANILLSDSSKFTHHATHYFYDLFEKHKSNAIYRGLQAHNDSEILFDYIEHDYVPPKKNRDKYIILPSQLAPLIYTMYVFANIDPLSGKKLTNHIFKRFRKTREDKQFVYLHDHSKIDKHTSKLSTQNKIFAIKNISLLRYKNNKKEVRHTKVSNKGLHLIVKDNEYYIMDDYFYNSIVVQMLFFNNYDKKYFSPIYEGKTISIYTVK
;
A
#
# COMPACT_ATOMS: atom_id res chain seq x y z
N MET A 1 8.26 33.60 -24.61
CA MET A 1 7.21 33.06 -23.70
C MET A 1 6.20 32.16 -24.40
N LEU A 2 5.75 32.43 -25.63
CA LEU A 2 4.76 31.60 -26.36
C LEU A 2 5.15 30.11 -26.48
N ILE A 3 6.44 29.80 -26.62
CA ILE A 3 6.94 28.41 -26.71
C ILE A 3 6.74 27.64 -25.39
N ALA A 4 6.64 28.33 -24.25
CA ALA A 4 6.43 27.71 -22.94
C ALA A 4 4.94 27.44 -22.64
N LEU A 5 4.03 27.91 -23.49
CA LEU A 5 2.58 27.78 -23.28
C LEU A 5 2.11 26.33 -23.11
N PRO A 6 2.61 25.32 -23.85
CA PRO A 6 2.21 23.92 -23.64
C PRO A 6 2.57 23.40 -22.25
N MET A 7 3.77 23.71 -21.75
CA MET A 7 4.23 23.30 -20.42
C MET A 7 3.44 24.01 -19.31
N LEU A 8 3.13 25.29 -19.48
CA LEU A 8 2.26 26.03 -18.58
C LEU A 8 0.86 25.42 -18.57
N GLY A 9 0.31 25.09 -19.74
CA GLY A 9 -0.97 24.41 -19.89
C GLY A 9 -1.01 23.09 -19.12
N LEU A 10 0.00 22.23 -19.28
CA LEU A 10 0.12 20.98 -18.50
C LEU A 10 0.18 21.23 -17.00
N GLY A 11 0.96 22.21 -16.55
CA GLY A 11 1.04 22.53 -15.13
C GLY A 11 -0.26 23.08 -14.55
N LEU A 12 -1.01 23.89 -15.31
CA LEU A 12 -2.35 24.36 -14.90
C LEU A 12 -3.37 23.21 -14.89
N LEU A 13 -3.29 22.28 -15.85
CA LEU A 13 -4.13 21.08 -15.87
C LEU A 13 -3.91 20.17 -14.64
N SER A 14 -2.82 20.34 -13.88
CA SER A 14 -2.57 19.57 -12.65
C SER A 14 -3.66 19.71 -11.59
N ILE A 15 -4.40 20.83 -11.61
CA ILE A 15 -5.56 21.05 -10.72
C ILE A 15 -6.63 19.96 -10.93
N TYR A 16 -6.82 19.51 -12.17
CA TYR A 16 -7.83 18.51 -12.54
C TYR A 16 -7.25 17.10 -12.73
N THR A 17 -6.01 17.02 -13.21
CA THR A 17 -5.38 15.76 -13.65
C THR A 17 -4.39 15.19 -12.65
N GLY A 18 -4.23 15.86 -11.51
CA GLY A 18 -3.43 15.44 -10.37
C GLY A 18 -2.08 16.15 -10.25
N VAL A 19 -1.58 16.18 -9.02
CA VAL A 19 -0.36 16.92 -8.63
C VAL A 19 0.86 16.57 -9.46
N ARG A 20 0.95 15.37 -10.07
CA ARG A 20 2.11 14.96 -10.88
C ARG A 20 2.45 15.92 -12.03
N PHE A 21 1.48 16.66 -12.54
CA PHE A 21 1.70 17.60 -13.64
C PHE A 21 2.15 18.99 -13.18
N HIS A 22 2.14 19.30 -11.88
CA HIS A 22 2.51 20.64 -11.40
C HIS A 22 3.93 21.05 -11.80
N ILE A 23 4.86 20.08 -11.87
CA ILE A 23 6.27 20.29 -12.18
C ILE A 23 6.50 20.98 -13.53
N TYR A 24 5.59 20.81 -14.49
CA TYR A 24 5.71 21.39 -15.83
C TYR A 24 5.54 22.92 -15.82
N ALA A 25 4.83 23.50 -14.85
CA ALA A 25 4.70 24.95 -14.72
C ALA A 25 5.71 25.57 -13.74
N THR A 26 6.38 24.79 -12.88
CA THR A 26 7.27 25.31 -11.83
C THR A 26 8.34 26.25 -12.38
N THR A 27 9.12 25.81 -13.38
CA THR A 27 10.19 26.64 -13.97
C THR A 27 9.62 27.89 -14.65
N ILE A 28 8.45 27.79 -15.29
CA ILE A 28 7.81 28.91 -15.97
C ILE A 28 7.36 29.96 -14.96
N PHE A 29 6.77 29.55 -13.84
CA PHE A 29 6.36 30.46 -12.79
C PHE A 29 7.55 31.15 -12.13
N VAL A 30 8.65 30.43 -11.89
CA VAL A 30 9.88 31.04 -11.34
C VAL A 30 10.43 32.10 -12.29
N ILE A 31 10.56 31.80 -13.59
CA ILE A 31 11.03 32.79 -14.57
C ILE A 31 10.07 33.98 -14.66
N SER A 32 8.75 33.72 -14.69
CA SER A 32 7.72 34.76 -14.76
C SER A 32 7.72 35.66 -13.53
N TYR A 33 7.96 35.09 -12.35
CA TYR A 33 8.07 35.81 -11.10
C TYR A 33 9.24 36.79 -11.11
N PHE A 34 10.43 36.34 -11.51
CA PHE A 34 11.59 37.22 -11.62
C PHE A 34 11.46 38.25 -12.74
N PHE A 35 10.85 37.88 -13.87
CA PHE A 35 10.55 38.81 -14.93
C PHE A 35 9.58 39.91 -14.47
N LEU A 36 8.53 39.55 -13.72
CA LEU A 36 7.59 40.51 -13.14
C LEU A 36 8.29 41.48 -12.18
N LEU A 37 9.14 40.96 -11.27
CA LEU A 37 9.93 41.80 -10.36
C LEU A 37 10.83 42.77 -11.13
N TYR A 38 11.52 42.28 -12.16
CA TYR A 38 12.34 43.09 -13.05
C TYR A 38 11.51 44.18 -13.74
N SER A 39 10.36 43.83 -14.33
CA SER A 39 9.48 44.78 -15.00
C SER A 39 8.94 45.86 -14.06
N ILE A 40 8.60 45.53 -12.81
CA ILE A 40 8.16 46.51 -11.81
C ILE A 40 9.31 47.47 -11.46
N ILE A 41 10.52 46.96 -11.25
CA ILE A 41 11.72 47.77 -10.95
C ILE A 41 12.01 48.74 -12.08
N GLU A 42 11.95 48.28 -13.33
CA GLU A 42 12.19 49.09 -14.52
C GLU A 42 11.09 50.15 -14.72
N TYR A 43 9.81 49.75 -14.64
CA TYR A 43 8.67 50.64 -14.81
C TYR A 43 8.66 51.79 -13.78
N LEU A 44 8.98 51.49 -12.52
CA LEU A 44 9.05 52.48 -11.44
C LEU A 44 10.39 53.23 -11.36
N LYS A 45 11.34 52.92 -12.26
CA LYS A 45 12.69 53.51 -12.29
C LYS A 45 13.40 53.45 -10.93
N ILE A 46 13.27 52.30 -10.24
CA ILE A 46 13.83 52.12 -8.90
C ILE A 46 15.37 52.18 -8.95
N LYS A 47 15.99 52.94 -8.04
CA LYS A 47 17.45 53.03 -7.94
C LYS A 47 18.06 51.64 -7.70
N LYS A 48 19.20 51.38 -8.36
CA LYS A 48 19.89 50.07 -8.35
C LYS A 48 20.08 49.47 -6.95
N SER A 49 20.49 50.27 -5.96
CA SER A 49 20.68 49.81 -4.58
C SER A 49 19.37 49.30 -3.95
N PHE A 50 18.25 50.00 -4.16
CA PHE A 50 16.95 49.59 -3.66
C PHE A 50 16.34 48.43 -4.47
N ALA A 51 16.62 48.36 -5.78
CA ALA A 51 16.24 47.22 -6.63
C ALA A 51 16.86 45.91 -6.13
N ILE A 52 18.16 45.92 -5.78
CA ILE A 52 18.84 44.75 -5.20
C ILE A 52 18.18 44.36 -3.87
N PHE A 53 17.88 45.33 -3.02
CA PHE A 53 17.17 45.07 -1.76
C PHE A 53 15.80 44.40 -2.00
N LEU A 54 14.99 44.90 -2.94
CA LEU A 54 13.70 44.29 -3.28
C LEU A 54 13.86 42.86 -3.81
N ILE A 55 14.81 42.62 -4.71
CA ILE A 55 15.08 41.27 -5.22
C ILE A 55 15.43 40.33 -4.06
N LEU A 56 16.29 40.75 -3.13
CA LEU A 56 16.64 39.95 -1.95
C LEU A 56 15.44 39.73 -1.03
N LEU A 57 14.66 40.78 -0.76
CA LEU A 57 13.46 40.74 0.09
C LEU A 57 12.44 39.71 -0.41
N PHE A 58 12.29 39.59 -1.73
CA PHE A 58 11.33 38.68 -2.35
C PHE A 58 11.89 37.26 -2.60
N THR A 59 13.21 37.14 -2.76
CA THR A 59 13.85 35.83 -3.03
C THR A 59 14.19 35.08 -1.75
N VAL A 60 14.75 35.74 -0.74
CA VAL A 60 15.26 35.09 0.48
C VAL A 60 14.17 34.34 1.24
N PRO A 61 12.97 34.90 1.50
CA PRO A 61 11.89 34.16 2.16
C PRO A 61 11.44 32.94 1.36
N SER A 62 11.36 33.08 0.04
CA SER A 62 10.98 31.98 -0.87
C SER A 62 12.01 30.84 -0.83
N LEU A 63 13.30 31.15 -0.80
CA LEU A 63 14.36 30.16 -0.64
C LEU A 63 14.33 29.50 0.75
N TYR A 64 14.06 30.28 1.79
CA TYR A 64 13.93 29.77 3.15
C TYR A 64 12.79 28.75 3.27
N GLU A 65 11.60 29.05 2.75
CA GLU A 65 10.48 28.08 2.74
C GLU A 65 10.79 26.84 1.88
N ASN A 66 11.43 27.00 0.72
CA ASN A 66 11.89 25.86 -0.08
C ASN A 66 12.90 24.98 0.68
N SER A 67 13.82 25.59 1.45
CA SER A 67 14.80 24.84 2.24
C SER A 67 14.14 23.99 3.32
N LYS A 68 13.09 24.49 3.99
CA LYS A 68 12.29 23.73 4.96
C LYS A 68 11.60 22.55 4.29
N ILE A 69 11.00 22.77 3.12
CA ILE A 69 10.31 21.73 2.36
C ILE A 69 11.31 20.64 1.94
N ILE A 70 12.47 21.02 1.41
CA ILE A 70 13.55 20.08 1.05
C ILE A 70 13.99 19.27 2.27
N GLN A 71 14.25 19.93 3.41
CA GLN A 71 14.63 19.25 4.64
C GLN A 71 13.55 18.26 5.10
N TYR A 72 12.28 18.66 5.05
CA TYR A 72 11.16 17.79 5.38
C TYR A 72 11.10 16.56 4.46
N TRP A 73 11.19 16.73 3.15
CA TRP A 73 11.14 15.61 2.22
C TRP A 73 12.36 14.69 2.36
N ASN A 74 13.56 15.24 2.53
CA ASN A 74 14.78 14.42 2.69
C ASN A 74 14.85 13.67 4.02
N THR A 75 14.12 14.09 5.05
CA THR A 75 14.18 13.48 6.39
C THR A 75 12.92 12.71 6.79
N GLN A 76 11.74 13.15 6.35
CA GLN A 76 10.45 12.62 6.78
C GLN A 76 9.59 12.09 5.64
N GLY A 77 9.61 12.74 4.47
CA GLY A 77 8.69 12.44 3.36
C GLY A 77 9.18 11.33 2.43
N ALA A 78 10.35 11.50 1.82
CA ALA A 78 10.94 10.61 0.81
C ALA A 78 11.73 9.45 1.45
N LYS A 79 11.06 8.67 2.29
CA LYS A 79 11.65 7.48 2.90
C LYS A 79 11.82 6.37 1.85
N PRO A 80 12.90 5.57 1.91
CA PRO A 80 13.05 4.41 1.04
C PRO A 80 11.85 3.46 1.13
N VAL A 81 11.48 2.83 0.01
CA VAL A 81 10.38 1.87 -0.08
C VAL A 81 10.55 0.72 0.92
N PHE A 82 11.79 0.21 1.04
CA PHE A 82 12.15 -0.85 1.97
C PHE A 82 13.13 -0.37 3.04
N TYR A 83 12.93 -0.85 4.27
CA TYR A 83 13.85 -0.65 5.39
C TYR A 83 15.07 -1.57 5.30
N PRO A 84 16.19 -1.26 5.99
CA PRO A 84 17.41 -2.07 5.94
C PRO A 84 17.20 -3.56 6.26
N GLU A 85 16.36 -3.89 7.25
CA GLU A 85 16.01 -5.29 7.56
C GLU A 85 15.34 -5.99 6.37
N GLN A 86 14.44 -5.31 5.67
CA GLN A 86 13.72 -5.84 4.52
C GLN A 86 14.68 -6.06 3.35
N VAL A 87 15.56 -5.09 3.07
CA VAL A 87 16.59 -5.23 2.04
C VAL A 87 17.48 -6.43 2.34
N LYS A 88 17.90 -6.62 3.59
CA LYS A 88 18.69 -7.80 4.00
C LYS A 88 17.94 -9.12 3.75
N ALA A 89 16.66 -9.18 4.10
CA ALA A 89 15.83 -10.36 3.85
C ALA A 89 15.68 -10.65 2.34
N LEU A 90 15.45 -9.62 1.53
CA LEU A 90 15.33 -9.73 0.07
C LEU A 90 16.65 -10.15 -0.58
N ARG A 91 17.79 -9.61 -0.14
CA ARG A 91 19.13 -10.03 -0.61
C ARG A 91 19.49 -11.46 -0.23
N ASN A 92 18.96 -11.95 0.89
CA ASN A 92 19.11 -13.36 1.24
C ASN A 92 18.24 -14.25 0.33
N LEU A 93 17.02 -13.81 0.02
CA LEU A 93 16.14 -14.50 -0.92
C LEU A 93 16.74 -14.52 -2.35
N GLU A 94 17.33 -13.41 -2.81
CA GLU A 94 18.00 -13.29 -4.12
C GLU A 94 18.99 -14.44 -4.39
N LYS A 95 19.68 -14.94 -3.36
CA LYS A 95 20.66 -16.03 -3.47
C LYS A 95 20.04 -17.40 -3.73
N GLN A 96 18.73 -17.55 -3.53
CA GLN A 96 18.01 -18.82 -3.59
C GLN A 96 17.07 -18.90 -4.80
N VAL A 97 16.63 -17.75 -5.32
CA VAL A 97 15.64 -17.66 -6.39
C VAL A 97 16.30 -17.81 -7.76
N LYS A 98 15.54 -18.35 -8.71
CA LYS A 98 15.94 -18.47 -10.12
C LYS A 98 15.32 -17.36 -10.94
N SER A 99 15.95 -17.08 -12.08
CA SER A 99 15.37 -16.20 -13.10
C SER A 99 13.98 -16.72 -13.51
N ASN A 100 12.96 -15.86 -13.40
CA ASN A 100 11.52 -16.09 -13.63
C ASN A 100 10.70 -16.73 -12.49
N ASP A 101 11.29 -17.00 -11.32
CA ASP A 101 10.49 -17.31 -10.14
C ASP A 101 9.54 -16.14 -9.81
N TYR A 102 8.42 -16.42 -9.15
CA TYR A 102 7.30 -15.49 -9.05
C TYR A 102 7.02 -15.02 -7.63
N ALA A 103 6.64 -13.76 -7.45
CA ALA A 103 6.15 -13.25 -6.19
C ALA A 103 4.78 -12.58 -6.31
N VAL A 104 3.89 -12.97 -5.41
CA VAL A 104 2.65 -12.26 -5.08
C VAL A 104 2.99 -11.19 -4.04
N THR A 105 2.83 -9.93 -4.44
CA THR A 105 2.86 -8.75 -3.57
C THR A 105 2.06 -7.64 -4.23
N TRP A 106 1.73 -6.59 -3.47
CA TRP A 106 1.00 -5.45 -4.01
C TRP A 106 1.87 -4.62 -4.97
N TRP A 107 1.25 -3.94 -5.94
CA TRP A 107 1.98 -3.28 -7.04
C TRP A 107 2.96 -2.20 -6.58
N ASP A 108 2.68 -1.50 -5.47
CA ASP A 108 3.58 -0.51 -4.86
C ASP A 108 4.99 -1.09 -4.62
N PHE A 109 5.06 -2.38 -4.31
CA PHE A 109 6.32 -3.09 -4.00
C PHE A 109 6.84 -3.91 -5.18
N GLY A 110 6.03 -4.18 -6.20
CA GLY A 110 6.36 -5.07 -7.31
C GLY A 110 7.68 -4.69 -7.97
N GLY A 111 7.83 -3.47 -8.47
CA GLY A 111 9.03 -3.03 -9.19
C GLY A 111 10.29 -3.08 -8.33
N THR A 112 10.20 -2.60 -7.09
CA THR A 112 11.31 -2.58 -6.14
C THR A 112 11.71 -4.01 -5.72
N LEU A 113 10.75 -4.91 -5.55
CA LEU A 113 10.99 -6.31 -5.24
C LEU A 113 11.76 -6.99 -6.38
N ARG A 114 11.34 -6.78 -7.63
CA ARG A 114 12.04 -7.27 -8.82
C ARG A 114 13.50 -6.81 -8.83
N TYR A 115 13.76 -5.53 -8.51
CA TYR A 115 15.11 -4.98 -8.44
C TYR A 115 16.01 -5.68 -7.41
N TYR A 116 15.50 -6.00 -6.22
CA TYR A 116 16.32 -6.61 -5.17
C TYR A 116 16.47 -8.13 -5.28
N THR A 117 15.58 -8.81 -6.00
CA THR A 117 15.50 -10.29 -5.99
C THR A 117 15.59 -10.94 -7.36
N GLY A 118 15.32 -10.20 -8.44
CA GLY A 118 15.16 -10.78 -9.78
C GLY A 118 13.87 -11.56 -9.98
N LEU A 119 12.98 -11.63 -8.98
CA LEU A 119 11.68 -12.27 -9.09
C LEU A 119 10.80 -11.56 -10.12
N THR A 120 9.88 -12.30 -10.72
CA THR A 120 8.79 -11.77 -11.54
C THR A 120 7.58 -11.44 -10.68
N THR A 121 6.87 -10.36 -11.00
CA THR A 121 5.62 -9.97 -10.31
C THR A 121 4.55 -9.66 -11.34
N MET A 122 3.31 -10.10 -11.13
CA MET A 122 2.24 -9.87 -12.13
C MET A 122 1.88 -8.38 -12.18
N ILE A 123 1.91 -7.73 -11.02
CA ILE A 123 1.69 -6.29 -10.89
C ILE A 123 2.94 -5.55 -10.39
N ASN A 124 3.12 -4.31 -10.84
CA ASN A 124 4.19 -3.39 -10.45
C ASN A 124 3.82 -1.92 -10.76
N ASN A 125 4.70 -0.98 -10.44
CA ASN A 125 4.48 0.46 -10.63
C ASN A 125 4.15 0.87 -12.08
N ALA A 126 4.52 0.08 -13.09
CA ALA A 126 4.19 0.31 -14.50
C ALA A 126 2.97 -0.49 -14.99
N THR A 127 2.70 -1.67 -14.42
CA THR A 127 1.62 -2.56 -14.85
C THR A 127 0.77 -3.01 -13.65
N HIS A 128 -0.35 -2.33 -13.39
CA HIS A 128 -1.18 -2.58 -12.20
C HIS A 128 -2.66 -2.24 -12.42
N HIS A 129 -3.17 -2.47 -13.63
CA HIS A 129 -4.57 -2.19 -13.94
C HIS A 129 -5.45 -3.37 -13.54
N ALA A 130 -5.83 -4.25 -14.47
CA ALA A 130 -6.80 -5.30 -14.19
C ALA A 130 -6.32 -6.31 -13.14
N ASP A 131 -5.06 -6.72 -13.18
CA ASP A 131 -4.54 -7.76 -12.27
C ASP A 131 -4.37 -7.30 -10.81
N ASN A 132 -4.61 -6.01 -10.51
CA ASN A 132 -4.84 -5.60 -9.12
C ASN A 132 -6.03 -6.34 -8.52
N TYR A 133 -7.08 -6.59 -9.32
CA TYR A 133 -8.23 -7.40 -8.92
C TYR A 133 -7.77 -8.80 -8.47
N THR A 134 -6.92 -9.44 -9.28
CA THR A 134 -6.42 -10.79 -8.99
C THR A 134 -5.57 -10.84 -7.74
N VAL A 135 -4.54 -9.98 -7.65
CA VAL A 135 -3.64 -10.00 -6.49
C VAL A 135 -4.38 -9.60 -5.21
N ALA A 136 -5.31 -8.65 -5.29
CA ALA A 136 -6.16 -8.31 -4.16
C ALA A 136 -6.97 -9.52 -3.68
N ASN A 137 -7.64 -10.25 -4.58
CA ASN A 137 -8.41 -11.44 -4.20
C ASN A 137 -7.52 -12.56 -3.63
N ILE A 138 -6.31 -12.78 -4.18
CA ILE A 138 -5.35 -13.75 -3.63
C ILE A 138 -4.95 -13.39 -2.18
N LEU A 139 -4.66 -12.11 -1.94
CA LEU A 139 -4.18 -11.63 -0.64
C LEU A 139 -5.31 -11.48 0.40
N LEU A 140 -6.54 -11.17 -0.04
CA LEU A 140 -7.69 -10.95 0.82
C LEU A 140 -8.54 -12.20 1.07
N SER A 141 -8.30 -13.29 0.34
CA SER A 141 -8.96 -14.58 0.60
C SER A 141 -8.68 -15.06 2.02
N ASP A 142 -9.65 -15.72 2.64
CA ASP A 142 -9.51 -16.45 3.90
C ASP A 142 -9.21 -17.95 3.68
N SER A 143 -9.19 -18.44 2.44
CA SER A 143 -8.82 -19.82 2.11
C SER A 143 -7.36 -19.93 1.70
N SER A 144 -6.59 -20.68 2.50
CA SER A 144 -5.21 -21.02 2.16
C SER A 144 -5.11 -21.88 0.89
N LYS A 145 -6.12 -22.71 0.62
CA LYS A 145 -6.20 -23.53 -0.60
C LYS A 145 -6.39 -22.63 -1.82
N PHE A 146 -7.31 -21.67 -1.74
CA PHE A 146 -7.60 -20.76 -2.83
C PHE A 146 -6.37 -19.94 -3.17
N THR A 147 -5.76 -19.31 -2.16
CA THR A 147 -4.56 -18.50 -2.35
C THR A 147 -3.43 -19.31 -3.00
N HIS A 148 -3.24 -20.57 -2.60
CA HIS A 148 -2.27 -21.46 -3.23
C HIS A 148 -2.61 -21.75 -4.69
N HIS A 149 -3.82 -22.23 -4.96
CA HIS A 149 -4.31 -22.60 -6.28
C HIS A 149 -4.30 -21.40 -7.23
N ALA A 150 -4.85 -20.27 -6.80
CA ALA A 150 -4.91 -19.01 -7.54
C ALA A 150 -3.51 -18.48 -7.86
N THR A 151 -2.55 -18.60 -6.93
CA THR A 151 -1.16 -18.19 -7.18
C THR A 151 -0.54 -18.97 -8.33
N HIS A 152 -0.79 -20.29 -8.40
CA HIS A 152 -0.33 -21.12 -9.52
C HIS A 152 -1.09 -20.80 -10.80
N TYR A 153 -2.42 -20.83 -10.75
CA TYR A 153 -3.29 -20.62 -11.91
C TYR A 153 -3.05 -19.29 -12.63
N PHE A 154 -3.05 -18.18 -11.88
CA PHE A 154 -2.88 -16.86 -12.48
C PHE A 154 -1.44 -16.59 -12.92
N TYR A 155 -0.44 -17.18 -12.24
CA TYR A 155 0.94 -17.13 -12.74
C TYR A 155 1.06 -17.83 -14.10
N ASP A 156 0.50 -19.02 -14.26
CA ASP A 156 0.62 -19.77 -15.51
C ASP A 156 -0.08 -19.02 -16.67
N LEU A 157 -1.23 -18.40 -16.42
CA LEU A 157 -1.90 -17.54 -17.40
C LEU A 157 -1.06 -16.30 -17.75
N PHE A 158 -0.52 -15.63 -16.73
CA PHE A 158 0.36 -14.46 -16.91
C PHE A 158 1.62 -14.82 -17.70
N GLU A 159 2.28 -15.93 -17.36
CA GLU A 159 3.51 -16.39 -17.99
C GLU A 159 3.26 -16.80 -19.45
N LYS A 160 2.18 -17.55 -19.70
CA LYS A 160 1.85 -18.06 -21.04
C LYS A 160 1.43 -16.95 -22.00
N HIS A 161 0.58 -16.03 -21.56
CA HIS A 161 -0.05 -15.05 -22.46
C HIS A 161 0.62 -13.68 -22.46
N LYS A 162 1.47 -13.38 -21.47
CA LYS A 162 2.10 -12.06 -21.28
C LYS A 162 1.08 -10.91 -21.31
N SER A 163 -0.12 -11.18 -20.80
CA SER A 163 -1.27 -10.27 -20.74
C SER A 163 -1.94 -10.38 -19.37
N ASN A 164 -2.92 -9.52 -19.09
CA ASN A 164 -3.62 -9.55 -17.81
C ASN A 164 -4.25 -10.93 -17.55
N ALA A 165 -3.85 -11.57 -16.46
CA ALA A 165 -4.24 -12.94 -16.16
C ALA A 165 -5.73 -13.06 -15.87
N ILE A 166 -6.33 -12.03 -15.24
CA ILE A 166 -7.77 -12.04 -14.93
C ILE A 166 -8.63 -12.14 -16.19
N TYR A 167 -8.28 -11.40 -17.24
CA TYR A 167 -9.06 -11.42 -18.48
C TYR A 167 -9.03 -12.79 -19.15
N ARG A 168 -7.92 -13.50 -19.05
CA ARG A 168 -7.81 -14.88 -19.55
C ARG A 168 -8.62 -15.85 -18.71
N GLY A 169 -8.60 -15.70 -17.38
CA GLY A 169 -9.43 -16.50 -16.49
C GLY A 169 -10.93 -16.34 -16.77
N LEU A 170 -11.38 -15.08 -16.90
CA LEU A 170 -12.78 -14.75 -17.19
C LEU A 170 -13.21 -15.15 -18.60
N GLN A 171 -12.32 -15.11 -19.60
CA GLN A 171 -12.62 -15.66 -20.93
C GLN A 171 -12.94 -17.17 -20.90
N ALA A 172 -12.38 -17.91 -19.94
CA ALA A 172 -12.59 -19.35 -19.82
C ALA A 172 -13.87 -19.71 -19.02
N HIS A 173 -14.29 -18.87 -18.06
CA HIS A 173 -15.37 -19.20 -17.12
C HIS A 173 -16.56 -18.23 -17.17
N ASN A 174 -16.46 -17.13 -17.92
CA ASN A 174 -17.45 -16.06 -18.14
C ASN A 174 -17.95 -15.32 -16.88
N ASP A 175 -17.56 -15.74 -15.68
CA ASP A 175 -17.96 -15.17 -14.40
C ASP A 175 -16.86 -15.35 -13.35
N SER A 176 -16.68 -14.38 -12.45
CA SER A 176 -15.63 -14.43 -11.43
C SER A 176 -15.91 -15.41 -10.30
N GLU A 177 -17.17 -15.58 -9.89
CA GLU A 177 -17.54 -16.54 -8.86
C GLU A 177 -17.31 -17.96 -9.36
N ILE A 178 -17.73 -18.26 -10.59
CA ILE A 178 -17.47 -19.56 -11.24
C ILE A 178 -15.97 -19.81 -11.39
N LEU A 179 -15.20 -18.80 -11.83
CA LEU A 179 -13.74 -18.91 -11.95
C LEU A 179 -13.09 -19.22 -10.58
N PHE A 180 -13.49 -18.52 -9.54
CA PHE A 180 -12.90 -18.68 -8.22
C PHE A 180 -13.31 -19.99 -7.55
N ASP A 181 -14.55 -20.43 -7.76
CA ASP A 181 -15.03 -21.74 -7.33
C ASP A 181 -14.24 -22.87 -8.00
N TYR A 182 -14.05 -22.78 -9.33
CA TYR A 182 -13.19 -23.71 -10.08
C TYR A 182 -11.77 -23.74 -9.52
N ILE A 183 -11.16 -22.56 -9.29
CA ILE A 183 -9.80 -22.48 -8.73
C ILE A 183 -9.73 -23.14 -7.35
N GLU A 184 -10.73 -22.93 -6.48
CA GLU A 184 -10.74 -23.49 -5.14
C GLU A 184 -10.95 -25.01 -5.16
N HIS A 185 -11.85 -25.52 -5.99
CA HIS A 185 -12.35 -26.90 -5.88
C HIS A 185 -11.76 -27.85 -6.92
N ASP A 186 -11.69 -27.43 -8.18
CA ASP A 186 -11.43 -28.30 -9.34
C ASP A 186 -10.03 -28.13 -9.93
N TYR A 187 -9.41 -26.96 -9.78
CA TYR A 187 -8.07 -26.72 -10.29
C TYR A 187 -7.04 -27.58 -9.56
N VAL A 188 -6.23 -28.28 -10.36
CA VAL A 188 -5.09 -29.06 -9.87
C VAL A 188 -3.80 -28.34 -10.27
N PRO A 189 -3.07 -27.74 -9.31
CA PRO A 189 -1.80 -27.10 -9.61
C PRO A 189 -0.83 -28.06 -10.30
N PRO A 190 -0.13 -27.64 -11.37
CA PRO A 190 0.82 -28.49 -12.06
C PRO A 190 1.96 -28.90 -11.14
N LYS A 191 2.62 -30.03 -11.43
CA LYS A 191 3.86 -30.40 -10.76
C LYS A 191 4.87 -29.27 -10.95
N LYS A 192 5.40 -28.77 -9.82
CA LYS A 192 6.28 -27.61 -9.66
C LYS A 192 7.16 -27.31 -10.89
N ASN A 193 6.80 -26.27 -11.64
CA ASN A 193 7.58 -25.73 -12.76
C ASN A 193 8.53 -24.59 -12.33
N ARG A 194 8.10 -23.77 -11.36
CA ARG A 194 8.81 -22.60 -10.83
C ARG A 194 8.48 -22.37 -9.35
N ASP A 195 9.42 -21.79 -8.62
CA ASP A 195 9.18 -21.38 -7.23
C ASP A 195 8.32 -20.11 -7.20
N LYS A 196 7.37 -20.08 -6.27
CA LYS A 196 6.42 -18.98 -6.10
C LYS A 196 6.42 -18.53 -4.65
N TYR A 197 6.28 -17.22 -4.43
CA TYR A 197 6.43 -16.61 -3.11
C TYR A 197 5.28 -15.66 -2.81
N ILE A 198 4.94 -15.54 -1.52
CA ILE A 198 4.11 -14.46 -0.98
C ILE A 198 5.02 -13.57 -0.15
N ILE A 199 5.13 -12.29 -0.53
CA ILE A 199 6.07 -11.34 0.08
C ILE A 199 5.31 -10.14 0.63
N LEU A 200 5.31 -10.02 1.95
CA LEU A 200 4.46 -9.10 2.68
C LEU A 200 5.28 -8.10 3.52
N PRO A 201 5.70 -6.95 2.95
CA PRO A 201 6.28 -5.87 3.74
C PRO A 201 5.23 -5.22 4.65
N SER A 202 5.65 -4.73 5.82
CA SER A 202 4.79 -4.08 6.83
C SER A 202 4.02 -2.86 6.32
N GLN A 203 4.53 -2.23 5.27
CA GLN A 203 3.94 -1.09 4.57
C GLN A 203 2.64 -1.48 3.83
N LEU A 204 2.34 -2.79 3.65
CA LEU A 204 1.05 -3.26 3.14
C LEU A 204 -0.11 -3.03 4.10
N ALA A 205 0.13 -3.06 5.41
CA ALA A 205 -0.92 -2.96 6.42
C ALA A 205 -1.89 -1.77 6.19
N PRO A 206 -1.42 -0.53 5.93
CA PRO A 206 -2.31 0.58 5.61
C PRO A 206 -2.99 0.50 4.23
N LEU A 207 -2.50 -0.34 3.31
CA LEU A 207 -3.04 -0.50 1.95
C LEU A 207 -4.10 -1.60 1.85
N ILE A 208 -4.36 -2.35 2.93
CA ILE A 208 -5.32 -3.47 2.94
C ILE A 208 -6.71 -3.05 2.45
N TYR A 209 -7.23 -1.92 2.92
CA TYR A 209 -8.53 -1.44 2.45
C TYR A 209 -8.49 -1.01 0.96
N THR A 210 -7.38 -0.45 0.49
CA THR A 210 -7.19 -0.13 -0.93
C THR A 210 -7.21 -1.40 -1.78
N MET A 211 -6.55 -2.48 -1.34
CA MET A 211 -6.63 -3.79 -2.01
C MET A 211 -8.09 -4.26 -2.07
N TYR A 212 -8.84 -4.08 -0.98
CA TYR A 212 -10.25 -4.45 -0.94
C TYR A 212 -11.10 -3.69 -1.95
N VAL A 213 -10.82 -2.40 -2.18
CA VAL A 213 -11.53 -1.65 -3.24
C VAL A 213 -11.37 -2.30 -4.62
N PHE A 214 -10.21 -2.90 -4.91
CA PHE A 214 -10.00 -3.64 -6.15
C PHE A 214 -10.69 -5.00 -6.15
N ALA A 215 -10.66 -5.75 -5.03
CA ALA A 215 -11.33 -7.05 -4.93
C ALA A 215 -12.86 -6.94 -4.91
N ASN A 216 -13.40 -5.83 -4.41
CA ASN A 216 -14.82 -5.60 -4.17
C ASN A 216 -15.55 -5.00 -5.37
N ILE A 217 -15.30 -5.53 -6.56
CA ILE A 217 -15.92 -5.08 -7.80
C ILE A 217 -16.35 -6.33 -8.58
N ASP A 218 -17.58 -6.35 -9.06
CA ASP A 218 -18.00 -7.28 -10.09
C ASP A 218 -17.27 -6.92 -11.40
N PRO A 219 -16.41 -7.78 -11.96
CA PRO A 219 -15.64 -7.46 -13.15
C PRO A 219 -16.48 -7.32 -14.42
N LEU A 220 -17.73 -7.83 -14.43
CA LEU A 220 -18.64 -7.71 -15.57
C LEU A 220 -19.44 -6.40 -15.51
N SER A 221 -19.98 -6.05 -14.34
CA SER A 221 -20.85 -4.87 -14.19
C SER A 221 -20.15 -3.62 -13.66
N GLY A 222 -18.97 -3.74 -13.07
CA GLY A 222 -18.26 -2.66 -12.39
C GLY A 222 -18.89 -2.23 -11.06
N LYS A 223 -19.93 -2.92 -10.59
CA LYS A 223 -20.61 -2.60 -9.33
C LYS A 223 -19.82 -3.11 -8.12
N LYS A 224 -19.95 -2.41 -7.00
CA LYS A 224 -19.40 -2.87 -5.72
C LYS A 224 -20.24 -4.02 -5.16
N LEU A 225 -19.59 -5.02 -4.59
CA LEU A 225 -20.24 -6.24 -4.09
C LEU A 225 -20.81 -6.03 -2.68
N THR A 226 -19.93 -5.89 -1.69
CA THR A 226 -20.30 -5.79 -0.28
C THR A 226 -19.65 -4.57 0.37
N ASN A 227 -19.99 -4.27 1.62
CA ASN A 227 -19.29 -3.27 2.41
C ASN A 227 -18.65 -3.94 3.62
N HIS A 228 -17.33 -3.87 3.71
CA HIS A 228 -16.55 -4.35 4.85
C HIS A 228 -15.88 -3.21 5.60
N ILE A 229 -15.58 -3.44 6.88
CA ILE A 229 -15.00 -2.43 7.77
C ILE A 229 -13.51 -2.74 7.93
N PHE A 230 -12.66 -1.80 7.51
CA PHE A 230 -11.26 -1.72 7.89
C PHE A 230 -10.89 -0.28 8.14
N LYS A 231 -10.37 0.02 9.32
CA LYS A 231 -9.89 1.35 9.69
C LYS A 231 -8.57 1.27 10.42
N ARG A 232 -7.69 2.22 10.12
CA ARG A 232 -6.42 2.40 10.81
C ARG A 232 -6.47 3.69 11.60
N PHE A 233 -5.99 3.64 12.84
CA PHE A 233 -5.88 4.78 13.71
C PHE A 233 -4.51 4.88 14.36
N ARG A 234 -4.04 6.11 14.53
CA ARG A 234 -2.92 6.43 15.40
C ARG A 234 -3.40 6.88 16.75
N LYS A 235 -2.76 6.39 17.81
CA LYS A 235 -2.97 6.88 19.17
C LYS A 235 -2.41 8.29 19.32
N THR A 236 -3.19 9.19 19.89
CA THR A 236 -2.76 10.56 20.24
C THR A 236 -2.46 10.69 21.73
N ARG A 237 -3.35 10.16 22.57
CA ARG A 237 -3.20 10.15 24.02
C ARG A 237 -3.94 8.96 24.64
N GLU A 238 -3.63 8.66 25.88
CA GLU A 238 -4.27 7.58 26.64
C GLU A 238 -4.40 8.00 28.10
N ASP A 239 -5.56 7.74 28.70
CA ASP A 239 -5.80 7.90 30.13
C ASP A 239 -6.23 6.56 30.77
N LYS A 240 -6.75 6.57 31.99
CA LYS A 240 -7.18 5.34 32.69
C LYS A 240 -8.36 4.63 32.01
N GLN A 241 -9.25 5.36 31.35
CA GLN A 241 -10.50 4.86 30.76
C GLN A 241 -10.42 4.71 29.23
N PHE A 242 -9.77 5.65 28.54
CA PHE A 242 -9.81 5.77 27.09
C PHE A 242 -8.44 5.76 26.42
N VAL A 243 -8.39 5.17 25.24
CA VAL A 243 -7.37 5.44 24.22
C VAL A 243 -7.96 6.41 23.21
N TYR A 244 -7.36 7.59 23.05
CA TYR A 244 -7.80 8.59 22.09
C TYR A 244 -7.03 8.45 20.78
N LEU A 245 -7.75 8.59 19.67
CA LEU A 245 -7.28 8.39 18.33
C LEU A 245 -7.25 9.72 17.57
N HIS A 246 -6.41 9.79 16.54
CA HIS A 246 -6.15 11.01 15.77
C HIS A 246 -7.35 11.63 15.04
N ASP A 247 -8.42 10.88 14.81
CA ASP A 247 -9.64 11.31 14.14
C ASP A 247 -10.77 11.70 15.14
N HIS A 248 -10.41 11.94 16.40
CA HIS A 248 -11.33 12.15 17.52
C HIS A 248 -12.12 10.90 17.94
N SER A 249 -11.87 9.73 17.34
CA SER A 249 -12.39 8.47 17.86
C SER A 249 -11.71 8.10 19.18
N LYS A 250 -12.38 7.29 20.00
CA LYS A 250 -11.83 6.77 21.26
C LYS A 250 -12.21 5.32 21.49
N ILE A 251 -11.32 4.57 22.11
CA ILE A 251 -11.57 3.20 22.55
C ILE A 251 -11.70 3.21 24.06
N ASP A 252 -12.84 2.73 24.57
CA ASP A 252 -13.07 2.51 26.00
C ASP A 252 -12.43 1.19 26.43
N LYS A 253 -11.52 1.26 27.40
CA LYS A 253 -10.76 0.10 27.90
C LYS A 253 -11.57 -0.82 28.80
N HIS A 254 -12.63 -0.33 29.43
CA HIS A 254 -13.48 -1.13 30.32
C HIS A 254 -14.59 -1.80 29.53
N THR A 255 -15.21 -1.08 28.60
CA THR A 255 -16.35 -1.61 27.83
C THR A 255 -15.93 -2.26 26.51
N SER A 256 -14.67 -2.14 26.10
CA SER A 256 -14.16 -2.63 24.81
C SER A 256 -15.00 -2.13 23.63
N LYS A 257 -15.31 -0.84 23.61
CA LYS A 257 -16.09 -0.19 22.55
C LYS A 257 -15.26 0.89 21.87
N LEU A 258 -15.34 0.94 20.54
CA LEU A 258 -14.86 2.07 19.74
C LEU A 258 -16.00 3.06 19.55
N SER A 259 -15.84 4.28 20.06
CA SER A 259 -16.71 5.41 19.74
C SER A 259 -16.07 6.25 18.64
N THR A 260 -16.74 6.33 17.50
CA THR A 260 -16.44 7.27 16.41
C THR A 260 -17.45 8.42 16.45
N GLN A 261 -17.24 9.49 15.69
CA GLN A 261 -18.13 10.67 15.67
C GLN A 261 -19.62 10.31 15.44
N ASN A 262 -19.90 9.28 14.63
CA ASN A 262 -21.27 8.94 14.22
C ASN A 262 -21.77 7.58 14.72
N LYS A 263 -20.87 6.70 15.19
CA LYS A 263 -21.21 5.30 15.50
C LYS A 263 -20.36 4.74 16.63
N ILE A 264 -20.94 3.80 17.37
CA ILE A 264 -20.24 2.98 18.37
C ILE A 264 -20.14 1.55 17.84
N PHE A 265 -18.93 0.98 17.89
CA PHE A 265 -18.67 -0.40 17.49
C PHE A 265 -18.19 -1.19 18.71
N ALA A 266 -18.81 -2.35 18.96
CA ALA A 266 -18.29 -3.31 19.92
C ALA A 266 -17.01 -3.95 19.36
N ILE A 267 -16.03 -4.20 20.23
CA ILE A 267 -14.84 -4.99 19.92
C ILE A 267 -15.06 -6.38 20.50
N LYS A 268 -14.76 -7.43 19.71
CA LYS A 268 -14.85 -8.83 20.15
C LYS A 268 -13.50 -9.46 20.49
N ASN A 269 -12.46 -9.10 19.74
CA ASN A 269 -11.11 -9.61 19.96
C ASN A 269 -10.11 -8.46 19.94
N ILE A 270 -9.14 -8.52 20.83
CA ILE A 270 -8.00 -7.62 20.88
C ILE A 270 -6.74 -8.45 20.70
N SER A 271 -5.96 -8.12 19.68
CA SER A 271 -4.67 -8.74 19.37
C SER A 271 -3.57 -7.71 19.57
N LEU A 272 -2.76 -7.90 20.61
CA LEU A 272 -1.62 -7.05 20.91
C LEU A 272 -0.35 -7.66 20.33
N LEU A 273 0.25 -6.97 19.35
CA LEU A 273 1.48 -7.40 18.70
C LEU A 273 2.67 -6.70 19.33
N ARG A 274 3.66 -7.49 19.73
CA ARG A 274 4.94 -7.01 20.23
C ARG A 274 6.06 -7.79 19.57
N TYR A 275 7.25 -7.19 19.55
CA TYR A 275 8.46 -7.88 19.11
C TYR A 275 9.43 -7.96 20.27
N LYS A 276 9.85 -9.18 20.60
CA LYS A 276 10.83 -9.48 21.64
C LYS A 276 11.91 -10.36 21.02
N ASN A 277 13.18 -9.94 21.11
CA ASN A 277 14.33 -10.66 20.54
C ASN A 277 14.14 -11.03 19.05
N ASN A 278 13.65 -10.09 18.23
CA ASN A 278 13.32 -10.29 16.81
C ASN A 278 12.25 -11.37 16.52
N LYS A 279 11.59 -11.91 17.55
CA LYS A 279 10.42 -12.77 17.41
C LYS A 279 9.15 -11.99 17.66
N LYS A 280 8.13 -12.31 16.87
CA LYS A 280 6.79 -11.75 17.01
C LYS A 280 6.06 -12.46 18.14
N GLU A 281 5.58 -11.71 19.12
CA GLU A 281 4.71 -12.18 20.20
C GLU A 281 3.32 -11.57 20.01
N VAL A 282 2.30 -12.42 20.01
CA VAL A 282 0.91 -11.99 19.86
C VAL A 282 0.12 -12.43 21.09
N ARG A 283 -0.52 -11.48 21.75
CA ARG A 283 -1.49 -11.78 22.82
C ARG A 283 -2.89 -11.55 22.29
N HIS A 284 -3.68 -12.62 22.23
CA HIS A 284 -5.10 -12.56 21.90
C HIS A 284 -5.93 -12.49 23.18
N THR A 285 -6.87 -11.54 23.22
CA THR A 285 -7.86 -11.41 24.29
C THR A 285 -9.24 -11.34 23.65
N LYS A 286 -10.09 -12.32 23.93
CA LYS A 286 -11.51 -12.27 23.59
C LYS A 286 -12.25 -11.47 24.66
N VAL A 287 -12.96 -10.44 24.23
CA VAL A 287 -13.68 -9.49 25.11
C VAL A 287 -15.20 -9.52 24.91
N SER A 288 -15.67 -10.03 23.77
CA SER A 288 -17.09 -10.22 23.46
C SER A 288 -17.28 -11.34 22.44
N ASN A 289 -18.50 -11.85 22.29
CA ASN A 289 -18.87 -12.81 21.25
C ASN A 289 -19.22 -12.14 19.90
N LYS A 290 -19.50 -10.83 19.90
CA LYS A 290 -19.90 -10.05 18.73
C LYS A 290 -19.16 -8.73 18.68
N GLY A 291 -18.84 -8.27 17.47
CA GLY A 291 -18.12 -7.01 17.25
C GLY A 291 -16.98 -7.15 16.24
N LEU A 292 -16.14 -6.11 16.20
CA LEU A 292 -14.96 -6.01 15.33
C LEU A 292 -13.71 -6.55 16.04
N HIS A 293 -12.69 -6.86 15.25
CA HIS A 293 -11.35 -7.18 15.75
C HIS A 293 -10.53 -5.91 15.87
N LEU A 294 -9.76 -5.79 16.93
CA LEU A 294 -8.76 -4.75 17.14
C LEU A 294 -7.36 -5.37 17.13
N ILE A 295 -6.50 -4.90 16.25
CA ILE A 295 -5.07 -5.24 16.22
C ILE A 295 -4.28 -4.00 16.63
N VAL A 296 -3.40 -4.14 17.62
CA VAL A 296 -2.52 -3.05 18.09
C VAL A 296 -1.07 -3.40 17.77
N LYS A 297 -0.39 -2.55 17.00
CA LYS A 297 1.02 -2.70 16.59
C LYS A 297 1.73 -1.35 16.60
N ASP A 298 2.79 -1.19 17.40
CA ASP A 298 3.66 0.02 17.39
C ASP A 298 2.89 1.37 17.39
N ASN A 299 1.88 1.51 18.26
CA ASN A 299 0.93 2.65 18.37
C ASN A 299 -0.10 2.83 17.23
N GLU A 300 -0.15 1.89 16.30
CA GLU A 300 -1.17 1.78 15.28
C GLU A 300 -2.28 0.82 15.72
N TYR A 301 -3.52 1.21 15.49
CA TYR A 301 -4.74 0.50 15.88
C TYR A 301 -5.51 0.19 14.61
N TYR A 302 -5.58 -1.09 14.25
CA TYR A 302 -6.32 -1.57 13.08
C TYR A 302 -7.62 -2.19 13.57
N ILE A 303 -8.74 -1.67 13.10
CA ILE A 303 -10.08 -2.15 13.44
C ILE A 303 -10.70 -2.74 12.19
N MET A 304 -11.16 -3.97 12.28
CA MET A 304 -11.66 -4.68 11.11
C MET A 304 -12.72 -5.73 11.42
N ASP A 305 -13.53 -6.08 10.45
CA ASP A 305 -14.48 -7.19 10.54
C ASP A 305 -13.81 -8.55 10.24
N ASP A 306 -14.62 -9.62 10.20
CA ASP A 306 -14.14 -10.99 9.98
C ASP A 306 -13.51 -11.19 8.59
N TYR A 307 -14.04 -10.53 7.56
CA TYR A 307 -13.54 -10.64 6.19
C TYR A 307 -12.06 -10.27 6.14
N PHE A 308 -11.70 -9.10 6.68
CA PHE A 308 -10.31 -8.69 6.73
C PHE A 308 -9.50 -9.50 7.73
N TYR A 309 -10.05 -9.75 8.92
CA TYR A 309 -9.30 -10.43 9.97
C TYR A 309 -8.83 -11.82 9.52
N ASN A 310 -9.68 -12.57 8.82
CA ASN A 310 -9.38 -13.94 8.38
C ASN A 310 -8.54 -14.00 7.10
N SER A 311 -8.39 -12.87 6.38
CA SER A 311 -7.61 -12.84 5.14
C SER A 311 -6.16 -13.29 5.31
N ILE A 312 -5.61 -13.93 4.28
CA ILE A 312 -4.21 -14.36 4.23
C ILE A 312 -3.25 -13.21 4.51
N VAL A 313 -3.48 -12.03 3.94
CA VAL A 313 -2.61 -10.89 4.19
C VAL A 313 -2.62 -10.50 5.65
N VAL A 314 -3.77 -10.50 6.34
CA VAL A 314 -3.80 -10.18 7.77
C VAL A 314 -3.16 -11.29 8.60
N GLN A 315 -3.53 -12.54 8.35
CA GLN A 315 -3.04 -13.70 9.08
C GLN A 315 -1.52 -13.84 8.99
N MET A 316 -0.97 -13.75 7.79
CA MET A 316 0.48 -13.84 7.57
C MET A 316 1.24 -12.59 8.01
N LEU A 317 0.73 -11.39 7.72
CA LEU A 317 1.45 -10.13 8.00
C LEU A 317 1.43 -9.80 9.49
N PHE A 318 0.27 -9.90 10.14
CA PHE A 318 0.12 -9.54 11.55
C PHE A 318 0.46 -10.71 12.45
N PHE A 319 0.10 -11.95 12.12
CA PHE A 319 0.18 -13.07 13.06
C PHE A 319 1.21 -14.14 12.71
N ASN A 320 1.83 -14.11 11.52
CA ASN A 320 2.61 -15.24 10.99
C ASN A 320 1.80 -16.55 11.02
N ASN A 321 0.49 -16.45 10.84
CA ASN A 321 -0.40 -17.59 10.79
C ASN A 321 -0.64 -18.00 9.33
N TYR A 322 -0.39 -19.26 9.01
CA TYR A 322 -0.52 -19.82 7.66
C TYR A 322 -0.71 -21.34 7.73
N ASP A 323 -1.36 -21.90 6.72
CA ASP A 323 -1.48 -23.35 6.58
C ASP A 323 -0.18 -23.95 6.03
N LYS A 324 0.47 -24.80 6.84
CA LYS A 324 1.72 -25.50 6.49
C LYS A 324 1.55 -26.48 5.34
N LYS A 325 0.33 -26.86 4.98
CA LYS A 325 0.06 -27.66 3.77
C LYS A 325 0.42 -26.90 2.50
N TYR A 326 0.17 -25.59 2.48
CA TYR A 326 0.29 -24.77 1.28
C TYR A 326 1.50 -23.81 1.30
N PHE A 327 1.98 -23.43 2.49
CA PHE A 327 3.03 -22.43 2.63
C PHE A 327 4.19 -22.88 3.53
N SER A 328 5.37 -22.34 3.26
CA SER A 328 6.57 -22.51 4.08
C SER A 328 7.26 -21.17 4.32
N PRO A 329 7.62 -20.80 5.56
CA PRO A 329 8.29 -19.53 5.83
C PRO A 329 9.74 -19.58 5.36
N ILE A 330 10.20 -18.50 4.74
CA ILE A 330 11.63 -18.26 4.44
C ILE A 330 12.20 -17.25 5.44
N TYR A 331 11.41 -16.20 5.72
CA TYR A 331 11.79 -15.14 6.64
C TYR A 331 10.55 -14.59 7.34
N GLU A 332 10.62 -14.47 8.67
CA GLU A 332 9.55 -13.95 9.52
C GLU A 332 10.13 -12.84 10.41
N GLY A 333 10.22 -11.63 9.87
CA GLY A 333 10.84 -10.50 10.55
C GLY A 333 9.85 -9.54 11.20
N LYS A 334 10.40 -8.41 11.68
CA LYS A 334 9.59 -7.31 12.23
C LYS A 334 8.87 -6.56 11.14
N THR A 335 9.57 -6.34 10.04
CA THR A 335 9.13 -5.45 8.97
C THR A 335 8.73 -6.18 7.70
N ILE A 336 9.03 -7.47 7.53
CA ILE A 336 8.66 -8.24 6.33
C ILE A 336 8.46 -9.72 6.67
N SER A 337 7.49 -10.35 6.01
CA SER A 337 7.32 -11.80 6.01
C SER A 337 7.39 -12.34 4.58
N ILE A 338 8.10 -13.45 4.40
CA ILE A 338 8.37 -14.09 3.11
C ILE A 338 8.02 -15.57 3.24
N TYR A 339 7.13 -16.04 2.38
CA TYR A 339 6.69 -17.43 2.35
C TYR A 339 6.84 -18.01 0.94
N THR A 340 7.25 -19.27 0.86
CA THR A 340 7.14 -20.08 -0.36
C THR A 340 5.73 -20.63 -0.47
N VAL A 341 5.18 -20.66 -1.68
CA VAL A 341 3.97 -21.40 -2.05
C VAL A 341 4.41 -22.78 -2.54
N LYS A 342 3.96 -23.83 -1.85
CA LYS A 342 4.47 -25.20 -2.03
C LYS A 342 4.16 -25.83 -3.38
#